data_AF-A0A7H9SUZ5-F1
#
_entry.id   AF-A0A7H9SUZ5-F1
#
_cell.length_a   1.000
_cell.length_b   1.000
_cell.length_c   1.000
_cell.angle_alpha   90.00
_cell.angle_beta   90.00
_cell.angle_gamma   90.00
#
_symmetry.space_group_name_H-M   'P 1'
#
loop_
_entity.id
_entity.type
_entity.pdbx_description
1 polymer ?
#
loop_
_entity_poly.entity_id
_entity_poly.type
_entity_poly.pdbx_seq_one_letter_code
_entity_poly.pdbx_strand_id
1 'polypeptide(L)'
;PKEAAKRSHGGCGNTQPEVRQQALQLWGTWKMPKDEENEGNTSEKRQITPEMALNVFRSMSTAEIRDLGLSNDYARPDWLIITVLPVPPPPVRPSISMDGTSTGMRGEDDLTYKLGDIIRANGNVKQAQQEGSPAHILQDFEQLLQYHVATYMDNDIAGVPQALQKSGRPVKSIRARLKGKEGRLRGNLMGKRVDFSARTVITGDPNLSLDEVGVPRSIARTLTYPETVTPYNIGKLHQLVQNGPNEHPGAKYVIRSDGTRIDLRHHKRAG
;
A
#
# COMPACT_ATOMS: atom_id res chain seq x y z
N PRO A 1 -20.15 -19.01 -54.85
CA PRO A 1 -19.42 -18.18 -53.86
C PRO A 1 -18.48 -19.07 -53.03
N LYS A 2 -17.23 -19.22 -53.48
CA LYS A 2 -16.21 -20.00 -52.80
C LYS A 2 -15.93 -19.37 -51.43
N GLU A 3 -16.01 -20.17 -50.37
CA GLU A 3 -15.55 -19.81 -49.03
C GLU A 3 -14.20 -19.10 -49.13
N ALA A 4 -14.14 -17.87 -48.62
CA ALA A 4 -12.88 -17.18 -48.46
C ALA A 4 -11.98 -18.07 -47.59
N ALA A 5 -10.89 -18.57 -48.17
CA ALA A 5 -9.92 -19.38 -47.47
C ALA A 5 -9.56 -18.68 -46.15
N LYS A 6 -9.88 -19.33 -45.01
CA LYS A 6 -9.55 -18.82 -43.69
C LYS A 6 -8.08 -18.47 -43.68
N ARG A 7 -7.75 -17.18 -43.50
CA ARG A 7 -6.37 -16.72 -43.40
C ARG A 7 -5.70 -17.51 -42.28
N SER A 8 -4.67 -18.29 -42.64
CA SER A 8 -3.81 -18.96 -41.67
C SER A 8 -3.15 -17.88 -40.81
N HIS A 9 -3.31 -17.99 -39.50
CA HIS A 9 -2.82 -17.05 -38.50
C HIS A 9 -1.31 -17.24 -38.23
N GLY A 10 -0.62 -18.02 -39.07
CA GLY A 10 0.84 -18.20 -39.01
C GLY A 10 1.36 -18.92 -37.77
N GLY A 11 0.48 -19.51 -36.96
CA GLY A 11 0.82 -20.12 -35.67
C GLY A 11 1.54 -21.48 -35.78
N CYS A 12 2.12 -21.92 -34.66
CA CYS A 12 2.89 -23.17 -34.55
C CYS A 12 2.07 -24.46 -34.59
N GLY A 13 0.74 -24.39 -34.61
CA GLY A 13 -0.16 -25.55 -34.69
C GLY A 13 -0.35 -26.34 -33.38
N ASN A 14 0.28 -25.93 -32.28
CA ASN A 14 0.12 -26.60 -30.98
C ASN A 14 -1.29 -26.41 -30.40
N THR A 15 -1.81 -27.46 -29.76
CA THR A 15 -3.09 -27.42 -29.05
C THR A 15 -3.02 -26.48 -27.84
N GLN A 16 -4.05 -25.67 -27.66
CA GLN A 16 -4.15 -24.74 -26.56
C GLN A 16 -4.79 -25.41 -25.34
N PRO A 17 -4.23 -25.24 -24.12
CA PRO A 17 -4.85 -25.78 -22.92
C PRO A 17 -6.13 -25.04 -22.54
N GLU A 18 -7.06 -25.76 -21.93
CA GLU A 18 -8.10 -25.14 -21.11
C GLU A 18 -7.48 -24.78 -19.75
N VAL A 19 -7.25 -23.49 -19.49
CA VAL A 19 -6.61 -23.00 -18.27
C VAL A 19 -7.63 -22.77 -17.16
N ARG A 20 -7.38 -23.32 -15.98
CA ARG A 20 -8.19 -23.11 -14.77
C ARG A 20 -7.31 -22.66 -13.61
N GLN A 21 -7.77 -21.66 -12.87
CA GLN A 21 -7.12 -21.20 -11.65
C GLN A 21 -7.59 -22.03 -10.45
N GLN A 22 -6.64 -22.50 -9.64
CA GLN A 22 -6.90 -23.15 -8.36
C GLN A 22 -6.02 -22.47 -7.31
N ALA A 23 -6.64 -21.68 -6.42
CA ALA A 23 -5.94 -20.82 -5.46
C ALA A 23 -4.89 -19.92 -6.15
N LEU A 24 -3.60 -20.12 -5.85
CA LEU A 24 -2.48 -19.37 -6.43
C LEU A 24 -1.87 -20.04 -7.67
N GLN A 25 -2.39 -21.18 -8.12
CA GLN A 25 -1.83 -21.95 -9.22
C GLN A 25 -2.72 -21.92 -10.46
N LEU A 26 -2.09 -22.05 -11.63
CA LEU A 26 -2.75 -22.22 -12.91
C LEU A 26 -2.53 -23.64 -13.42
N TRP A 27 -3.61 -24.31 -13.81
CA TRP A 27 -3.59 -25.66 -14.37
C TRP A 27 -4.13 -25.63 -15.79
N GLY A 28 -3.36 -26.16 -16.74
CA GLY A 28 -3.80 -26.37 -18.11
C GLY A 28 -4.25 -27.82 -18.33
N THR A 29 -5.34 -27.99 -19.07
CA THR A 29 -5.80 -29.31 -19.55
C THR A 29 -5.71 -29.32 -21.08
N TRP A 30 -4.87 -30.18 -21.63
CA TRP A 30 -4.73 -30.41 -23.07
C TRP A 30 -5.59 -31.60 -23.48
N LYS A 31 -6.45 -31.40 -24.50
CA LYS A 31 -7.20 -32.49 -25.13
C LYS A 31 -6.43 -32.92 -26.35
N MET A 32 -5.94 -34.16 -26.37
CA MET A 32 -5.33 -34.72 -27.58
C MET A 32 -6.41 -35.00 -28.62
N PRO A 33 -6.16 -34.75 -29.92
CA PRO A 33 -7.04 -35.24 -30.97
C PRO A 33 -7.16 -36.76 -30.88
N LYS A 34 -8.34 -37.31 -31.19
CA LYS A 34 -8.52 -38.77 -31.29
C LYS A 34 -7.73 -39.26 -32.51
N ASP A 35 -6.64 -39.98 -32.27
CA ASP A 35 -6.01 -40.84 -33.28
C ASP A 35 -6.73 -42.20 -33.30
N GLU A 36 -6.89 -42.79 -34.49
CA GLU A 36 -7.69 -44.00 -34.75
C GLU A 36 -7.23 -45.25 -33.97
N GLU A 37 -6.05 -45.25 -33.35
CA GLU A 37 -5.48 -46.39 -32.59
C GLU A 37 -5.60 -46.28 -31.06
N ASN A 38 -6.11 -45.18 -30.49
CA ASN A 38 -6.16 -45.00 -29.04
C ASN A 38 -7.59 -44.66 -28.55
N GLU A 39 -8.32 -45.68 -28.07
CA GLU A 39 -9.71 -45.54 -27.57
C GLU A 39 -9.85 -44.74 -26.24
N GLY A 40 -8.74 -44.25 -25.67
CA GLY A 40 -8.74 -43.45 -24.44
C GLY A 40 -8.70 -41.95 -24.72
N ASN A 41 -9.70 -41.20 -24.24
CA ASN A 41 -9.65 -39.73 -24.19
C ASN A 41 -8.67 -39.28 -23.07
N THR A 42 -7.37 -39.41 -23.30
CA THR A 42 -6.32 -39.05 -22.34
C THR A 42 -6.10 -37.53 -22.36
N SER A 43 -6.82 -36.82 -21.49
CA SER A 43 -6.53 -35.41 -21.24
C SER A 43 -5.30 -35.26 -20.34
N GLU A 44 -4.28 -34.58 -20.82
CA GLU A 44 -3.09 -34.27 -20.02
C GLU A 44 -3.35 -33.01 -19.18
N LYS A 45 -3.24 -33.14 -17.85
CA LYS A 45 -3.34 -32.00 -16.93
C LYS A 45 -1.95 -31.66 -16.41
N ARG A 46 -1.48 -30.44 -16.68
CA ARG A 46 -0.17 -29.94 -16.25
C ARG A 46 -0.27 -28.57 -15.61
N GLN A 47 0.53 -28.33 -14.59
CA GLN A 47 0.64 -27.01 -13.97
C GLN A 47 1.40 -26.05 -14.90
N ILE A 48 0.86 -24.84 -15.07
CA ILE A 48 1.54 -23.74 -15.76
C ILE A 48 2.38 -23.00 -14.72
N THR A 49 3.70 -23.12 -14.81
CA THR A 49 4.61 -22.45 -13.88
C THR A 49 4.76 -20.96 -14.23
N PRO A 50 5.13 -20.11 -13.26
CA PRO A 50 5.42 -18.70 -13.55
C PRO A 50 6.52 -18.52 -14.61
N GLU A 51 7.52 -19.39 -14.63
CA GLU A 51 8.58 -19.36 -15.65
C GLU A 51 8.05 -19.65 -17.05
N MET A 52 7.17 -20.66 -17.21
CA MET A 52 6.53 -20.95 -18.50
C MET A 52 5.72 -19.74 -18.99
N ALA A 53 4.92 -19.13 -18.11
CA ALA A 53 4.13 -17.95 -18.46
C ALA A 53 5.03 -16.75 -18.85
N LEU A 54 6.15 -16.56 -18.14
CA LEU A 54 7.10 -15.48 -18.42
C LEU A 54 7.75 -15.64 -19.80
N ASN A 55 8.14 -16.86 -20.16
CA ASN A 55 8.74 -17.13 -21.46
C ASN A 55 7.75 -16.88 -22.61
N VAL A 56 6.47 -17.24 -22.43
CA VAL A 56 5.41 -16.94 -23.40
C VAL A 56 5.18 -15.43 -23.51
N PHE A 57 5.08 -14.70 -22.39
CA PHE A 57 4.89 -13.24 -22.42
C PHE A 57 6.08 -12.49 -23.02
N ARG A 58 7.29 -13.02 -22.90
CA ARG A 58 8.48 -12.46 -23.54
C ARG A 58 8.53 -12.68 -25.05
N SER A 59 7.93 -13.76 -25.56
CA SER A 59 7.93 -14.05 -27.00
C SER A 59 6.86 -13.30 -27.79
N MET A 60 5.94 -12.60 -27.11
CA MET A 60 4.91 -11.79 -27.76
C MET A 60 5.50 -10.59 -28.49
N SER A 61 5.00 -10.35 -29.71
CA SER A 61 5.36 -9.18 -30.51
C SER A 61 4.70 -7.91 -29.98
N THR A 62 5.29 -6.75 -30.31
CA THR A 62 4.75 -5.45 -29.92
C THR A 62 3.37 -5.15 -30.52
N ALA A 63 3.11 -5.69 -31.72
CA ALA A 63 1.79 -5.59 -32.36
C ALA A 63 0.73 -6.36 -31.58
N GLU A 64 1.01 -7.61 -31.20
CA GLU A 64 0.09 -8.43 -30.40
C GLU A 64 -0.20 -7.81 -29.02
N ILE A 65 0.83 -7.25 -28.36
CA ILE A 65 0.66 -6.54 -27.09
C ILE A 65 -0.30 -5.36 -27.24
N ARG A 66 -0.19 -4.62 -28.34
CA ARG A 66 -1.08 -3.49 -28.64
C ARG A 66 -2.49 -3.96 -28.96
N ASP A 67 -2.64 -5.05 -29.71
CA ASP A 67 -3.94 -5.63 -30.05
C ASP A 67 -4.69 -6.14 -28.80
N LEU A 68 -3.97 -6.60 -27.77
CA LEU A 68 -4.51 -6.92 -26.46
C LEU A 68 -4.89 -5.70 -25.60
N GLY A 69 -4.57 -4.49 -26.07
CA GLY A 69 -4.83 -3.24 -25.35
C GLY A 69 -3.80 -2.89 -24.28
N LEU A 70 -2.61 -3.51 -24.32
CA LEU A 70 -1.51 -3.23 -23.40
C LEU A 70 -0.50 -2.24 -24.01
N SER A 71 0.28 -1.58 -23.15
CA SER A 71 1.31 -0.62 -23.56
C SER A 71 2.70 -1.23 -23.47
N ASN A 72 3.50 -1.09 -24.53
CA ASN A 72 4.88 -1.55 -24.54
C ASN A 72 5.79 -0.77 -23.58
N ASP A 73 5.47 0.49 -23.29
CA ASP A 73 6.32 1.36 -22.49
C ASP A 73 5.94 1.33 -20.99
N TYR A 74 4.66 1.08 -20.69
CA TYR A 74 4.14 1.22 -19.32
C TYR A 74 3.55 -0.07 -18.73
N ALA A 75 3.14 -1.03 -19.55
CA ALA A 75 2.36 -2.18 -19.08
C ALA A 75 2.61 -3.43 -19.94
N ARG A 76 3.88 -3.84 -20.06
CA ARG A 76 4.19 -5.08 -20.78
C ARG A 76 3.66 -6.31 -20.01
N PRO A 77 3.16 -7.35 -20.72
CA PRO A 77 2.65 -8.57 -20.07
C PRO A 77 3.67 -9.29 -19.20
N ASP A 78 4.95 -9.29 -19.58
CA ASP A 78 6.01 -9.96 -18.82
C ASP A 78 6.25 -9.34 -17.43
N TRP A 79 5.86 -8.07 -17.23
CA TRP A 79 5.97 -7.39 -15.93
C TRP A 79 4.88 -7.79 -14.93
N LEU A 80 3.86 -8.53 -15.36
CA LEU A 80 2.87 -9.12 -14.46
C LEU A 80 3.49 -10.21 -13.57
N ILE A 81 4.60 -10.80 -14.00
CA ILE A 81 5.32 -11.82 -13.26
C ILE A 81 6.48 -11.16 -12.51
N ILE A 82 6.42 -11.20 -11.18
CA ILE A 82 7.39 -10.52 -10.32
C ILE A 82 8.69 -11.33 -10.29
N THR A 83 9.73 -10.80 -10.93
CA THR A 83 11.11 -11.33 -10.86
C THR A 83 11.97 -10.56 -9.85
N VAL A 84 11.70 -9.26 -9.70
CA VAL A 84 12.36 -8.36 -8.76
C VAL A 84 11.29 -7.69 -7.90
N LEU A 85 11.25 -8.02 -6.61
CA LEU A 85 10.30 -7.43 -5.66
C LEU A 85 10.88 -6.17 -5.02
N PRO A 86 10.29 -4.98 -5.22
CA PRO A 86 10.77 -3.76 -4.59
C PRO A 86 10.48 -3.75 -3.08
N VAL A 87 11.47 -3.35 -2.28
CA VAL A 87 11.34 -3.21 -0.83
C VAL A 87 11.02 -1.75 -0.47
N PRO A 88 9.87 -1.46 0.16
CA PRO A 88 9.52 -0.10 0.53
C PRO A 88 10.44 0.44 1.65
N PRO A 89 10.72 1.76 1.65
CA PRO A 89 11.60 2.38 2.65
C PRO A 89 10.93 2.47 4.04
N PRO A 90 11.71 2.70 5.11
CA PRO A 90 11.19 2.76 6.49
C PRO A 90 9.98 3.69 6.73
N PRO A 91 9.81 4.85 6.07
CA PRO A 91 8.61 5.69 6.26
C PRO A 91 7.29 5.01 5.88
N VAL A 92 7.33 4.01 4.97
CA VAL A 92 6.15 3.22 4.59
C VAL A 92 5.89 2.07 5.57
N ARG A 93 6.93 1.63 6.28
CA ARG A 93 6.94 0.51 7.24
C ARG A 93 7.58 0.94 8.58
N PRO A 94 6.95 1.86 9.33
CA PRO A 94 7.56 2.47 10.50
C PRO A 94 7.74 1.46 11.63
N SER A 95 8.94 1.44 12.23
CA SER A 95 9.22 0.69 13.45
C SER A 95 8.80 1.48 14.69
N ILE A 96 8.20 0.82 15.68
CA ILE A 96 7.82 1.42 16.97
C ILE A 96 8.80 0.93 18.04
N SER A 97 9.55 1.84 18.66
CA SER A 97 10.36 1.54 19.84
C SER A 97 9.55 1.84 21.11
N MET A 98 9.40 0.87 22.01
CA MET A 98 8.63 1.05 23.25
C MET A 98 9.25 2.10 24.18
N ASP A 99 10.58 2.16 24.27
CA ASP A 99 11.27 2.96 25.30
C ASP A 99 12.09 4.14 24.74
N GLY A 100 12.02 4.43 23.43
CA GLY A 100 12.80 5.50 22.78
C GLY A 100 14.33 5.31 22.80
N THR A 101 14.82 4.28 23.50
CA THR A 101 16.22 3.86 23.50
C THR A 101 16.47 2.89 22.35
N SER A 102 17.63 3.01 21.71
CA SER A 102 18.02 2.14 20.58
C SER A 102 18.19 0.66 20.95
N THR A 103 18.23 0.36 22.26
CA THR A 103 18.45 -0.95 22.87
C THR A 103 17.18 -1.62 23.41
N GLY A 104 16.03 -0.92 23.43
CA GLY A 104 14.76 -1.49 23.87
C GLY A 104 14.13 -2.46 22.87
N MET A 105 13.13 -3.23 23.31
CA MET A 105 12.34 -4.12 22.45
C MET A 105 11.64 -3.31 21.34
N ARG A 106 11.92 -3.66 20.07
CA ARG A 106 11.35 -2.99 18.90
C ARG A 106 10.15 -3.76 18.36
N GLY A 107 9.02 -3.07 18.22
CA GLY A 107 7.86 -3.53 17.47
C GLY A 107 8.00 -3.12 16.00
N GLU A 108 8.44 -4.05 15.17
CA GLU A 108 8.52 -3.82 13.72
C GLU A 108 7.14 -3.87 13.05
N ASP A 109 7.00 -3.13 11.94
CA ASP A 109 5.79 -3.12 11.13
C ASP A 109 5.48 -4.50 10.51
N ASP A 110 4.19 -4.78 10.32
CA ASP A 110 3.68 -6.01 9.69
C ASP A 110 4.32 -6.31 8.32
N LEU A 111 4.61 -5.28 7.51
CA LEU A 111 5.29 -5.45 6.23
C LEU A 111 6.74 -5.87 6.41
N THR A 112 7.44 -5.33 7.41
CA THR A 112 8.82 -5.73 7.73
C THR A 112 8.88 -7.19 8.15
N TYR A 113 7.93 -7.64 8.98
CA TYR A 113 7.82 -9.05 9.37
C TYR A 113 7.67 -9.96 8.14
N LYS A 114 6.72 -9.62 7.26
CA LYS A 114 6.44 -10.43 6.07
C LYS A 114 7.58 -10.41 5.04
N LEU A 115 8.27 -9.28 4.88
CA LEU A 115 9.49 -9.20 4.07
C LEU A 115 10.60 -10.12 4.60
N GLY A 116 10.73 -10.24 5.93
CA GLY A 116 11.64 -11.20 6.56
C GLY A 116 11.29 -12.65 6.21
N ASP A 117 10.00 -13.01 6.19
CA ASP A 117 9.55 -14.33 5.74
C ASP A 117 9.84 -14.57 4.26
N ILE A 118 9.61 -13.58 3.39
CA ILE A 118 9.88 -13.68 1.95
C ILE A 118 11.37 -13.95 1.71
N ILE A 119 12.25 -13.21 2.40
CA ILE A 119 13.71 -13.39 2.25
C ILE A 119 14.13 -14.79 2.71
N ARG A 120 13.59 -15.28 3.83
CA ARG A 120 13.85 -16.65 4.32
C ARG A 120 13.38 -17.70 3.32
N ALA A 121 12.15 -17.60 2.83
CA ALA A 121 11.60 -18.53 1.84
C ALA A 121 12.42 -18.53 0.55
N ASN A 122 12.83 -17.36 0.07
CA ASN A 122 13.68 -17.23 -1.11
C ASN A 122 15.09 -17.84 -0.90
N GLY A 123 15.66 -17.68 0.29
CA GLY A 123 16.91 -18.33 0.67
C GLY A 123 16.80 -19.86 0.63
N ASN A 124 15.70 -20.42 1.15
CA ASN A 124 15.45 -21.86 1.15
C ASN A 124 15.30 -22.41 -0.28
N VAL A 125 14.56 -21.73 -1.16
CA VAL A 125 14.44 -22.11 -2.58
C VAL A 125 15.82 -22.14 -3.24
N LYS A 126 16.60 -21.07 -3.06
CA LYS A 126 17.94 -20.96 -3.63
C LYS A 126 18.88 -22.07 -3.13
N GLN A 127 18.84 -22.37 -1.84
CA GLN A 127 19.66 -23.43 -1.25
C GLN A 127 19.24 -24.80 -1.77
N ALA A 128 17.94 -25.12 -1.76
CA ALA A 128 17.42 -26.37 -2.26
C ALA A 128 17.78 -26.61 -3.74
N GLN A 129 17.80 -25.54 -4.55
CA GLN A 129 18.20 -25.62 -5.96
C GLN A 129 19.70 -25.89 -6.12
N GLN A 130 20.55 -25.30 -5.28
CA GLN A 130 22.00 -25.52 -5.29
C GLN A 130 22.39 -26.92 -4.83
N GLU A 131 21.67 -27.46 -3.85
CA GLU A 131 21.90 -28.81 -3.31
C GLU A 131 21.34 -29.92 -4.20
N GLY A 132 20.62 -29.58 -5.28
CA GLY A 132 20.01 -30.56 -6.18
C GLY A 132 18.86 -31.32 -5.50
N SER A 133 18.10 -30.65 -4.64
CA SER A 133 16.97 -31.25 -3.94
C SER A 133 15.94 -31.84 -4.93
N PRO A 134 15.26 -32.93 -4.55
CA PRO A 134 14.17 -33.52 -5.36
C PRO A 134 13.14 -32.48 -5.83
N ALA A 135 12.64 -32.65 -7.06
CA ALA A 135 11.74 -31.68 -7.70
C ALA A 135 10.46 -31.39 -6.88
N HIS A 136 9.91 -32.37 -6.17
CA HIS A 136 8.73 -32.17 -5.32
C HIS A 136 9.02 -31.21 -4.15
N ILE A 137 10.20 -31.31 -3.54
CA ILE A 137 10.62 -30.44 -2.42
C ILE A 137 10.85 -29.01 -2.93
N LEU A 138 11.46 -28.86 -4.10
CA LEU A 138 11.62 -27.55 -4.74
C LEU A 138 10.28 -26.89 -5.00
N GLN A 139 9.31 -27.65 -5.54
CA GLN A 139 7.97 -27.16 -5.81
C GLN A 139 7.24 -26.70 -4.54
N ASP A 140 7.45 -27.38 -3.41
CA ASP A 140 6.87 -26.99 -2.12
C ASP A 140 7.49 -25.67 -1.60
N PHE A 141 8.80 -25.50 -1.72
CA PHE A 141 9.46 -24.24 -1.35
C PHE A 141 9.07 -23.08 -2.27
N GLU A 142 8.92 -23.32 -3.56
CA GLU A 142 8.42 -22.34 -4.53
C GLU A 142 6.98 -21.91 -4.20
N GLN A 143 6.11 -22.86 -3.87
CA GLN A 143 4.73 -22.58 -3.45
C GLN A 143 4.69 -21.74 -2.17
N LEU A 144 5.57 -22.03 -1.21
CA LEU A 144 5.68 -21.26 0.02
C LEU A 144 6.15 -19.82 -0.26
N LEU A 145 7.14 -19.64 -1.12
CA LEU A 145 7.58 -18.31 -1.55
C LEU A 145 6.44 -17.54 -2.24
N GLN A 146 5.72 -18.19 -3.15
CA GLN A 146 4.56 -17.61 -3.83
C GLN A 146 3.48 -17.19 -2.83
N TYR A 147 3.20 -18.02 -1.83
CA TYR A 147 2.26 -17.71 -0.74
C TYR A 147 2.68 -16.44 0.02
N HIS A 148 3.96 -16.33 0.41
CA HIS A 148 4.43 -15.17 1.16
C HIS A 148 4.38 -13.87 0.34
N VAL A 149 4.72 -13.91 -0.94
CA VAL A 149 4.63 -12.75 -1.84
C VAL A 149 3.18 -12.36 -2.10
N ALA A 150 2.29 -13.32 -2.31
CA ALA A 150 0.86 -13.07 -2.52
C ALA A 150 0.23 -12.40 -1.28
N THR A 151 0.43 -13.00 -0.10
CA THR A 151 -0.13 -12.49 1.17
C THR A 151 0.48 -11.16 1.64
N TYR A 152 1.68 -10.81 1.17
CA TYR A 152 2.27 -9.49 1.37
C TYR A 152 1.48 -8.38 0.65
N MET A 153 1.08 -8.64 -0.60
CA MET A 153 0.28 -7.71 -1.40
C MET A 153 -1.18 -7.71 -0.94
N ASP A 154 -1.75 -8.89 -0.77
CA ASP A 154 -3.14 -9.10 -0.38
C ASP A 154 -3.29 -10.34 0.51
N ASN A 155 -3.73 -10.15 1.75
CA ASN A 155 -3.89 -11.24 2.71
C ASN A 155 -5.31 -11.82 2.72
N ASP A 156 -6.26 -11.20 2.00
CA ASP A 156 -7.67 -11.61 1.97
C ASP A 156 -8.02 -12.36 0.67
N ILE A 157 -7.07 -13.16 0.17
CA ILE A 157 -7.25 -13.97 -1.04
C ILE A 157 -8.15 -15.18 -0.74
N ALA A 158 -9.21 -15.36 -1.54
CA ALA A 158 -10.13 -16.48 -1.38
C ALA A 158 -9.45 -17.83 -1.62
N GLY A 159 -9.71 -18.80 -0.74
CA GLY A 159 -9.15 -20.15 -0.85
C GLY A 159 -7.69 -20.29 -0.40
N VAL A 160 -7.07 -19.22 0.11
CA VAL A 160 -5.70 -19.21 0.64
C VAL A 160 -5.76 -18.90 2.14
N PRO A 161 -5.03 -19.63 3.01
CA PRO A 161 -5.03 -19.35 4.44
C PRO A 161 -4.41 -17.98 4.73
N GLN A 162 -5.02 -17.21 5.63
CA GLN A 162 -4.51 -15.88 5.99
C GLN A 162 -3.16 -15.98 6.72
N ALA A 163 -2.23 -15.11 6.37
CA ALA A 163 -0.96 -14.97 7.08
C ALA A 163 -1.22 -14.31 8.44
N LEU A 164 -0.81 -15.00 9.51
CA LEU A 164 -0.94 -14.56 10.89
C LEU A 164 0.42 -14.13 11.44
N GLN A 165 0.41 -13.12 12.29
CA GLN A 165 1.55 -12.75 13.12
C GLN A 165 1.72 -13.79 14.25
N LYS A 166 2.87 -13.79 14.94
CA LYS A 166 3.12 -14.66 16.12
C LYS A 166 2.05 -14.54 17.21
N SER A 167 1.35 -13.42 17.28
CA SER A 167 0.24 -13.16 18.21
C SER A 167 -1.11 -13.73 17.75
N GLY A 168 -1.19 -14.37 16.58
CA GLY A 168 -2.44 -14.85 15.98
C GLY A 168 -3.25 -13.77 15.26
N ARG A 169 -2.82 -12.50 15.29
CA ARG A 169 -3.46 -11.40 14.52
C ARG A 169 -3.13 -11.52 13.03
N PRO A 170 -4.09 -11.35 12.11
CA PRO A 170 -3.80 -11.26 10.67
C PRO A 170 -2.85 -10.10 10.33
N VAL A 171 -1.86 -10.39 9.49
CA VAL A 171 -0.89 -9.41 9.00
C VAL A 171 -1.59 -8.40 8.09
N LYS A 172 -1.38 -7.09 8.32
CA LYS A 172 -1.94 -6.04 7.45
C LYS A 172 -1.15 -5.92 6.14
N SER A 173 -1.71 -6.45 5.05
CA SER A 173 -1.18 -6.34 3.69
C SER A 173 -1.23 -4.92 3.13
N ILE A 174 -0.55 -4.69 2.00
CA ILE A 174 -0.58 -3.39 1.30
C ILE A 174 -2.00 -3.05 0.85
N ARG A 175 -2.75 -4.01 0.27
CA ARG A 175 -4.14 -3.81 -0.15
C ARG A 175 -5.03 -3.39 1.02
N ALA A 176 -4.88 -4.04 2.18
CA ALA A 176 -5.65 -3.74 3.38
C ALA A 176 -5.35 -2.33 3.93
N ARG A 177 -4.14 -1.80 3.73
CA ARG A 177 -3.80 -0.41 4.08
C ARG A 177 -4.49 0.61 3.18
N LEU A 178 -4.70 0.29 1.91
CA LEU A 178 -5.29 1.20 0.93
C LEU A 178 -6.83 1.20 0.97
N LYS A 179 -7.43 0.02 1.07
CA LYS A 179 -8.89 -0.19 1.05
C LYS A 179 -9.51 0.01 2.43
N GLY A 180 -10.82 0.26 2.47
CA GLY A 180 -11.62 0.25 3.68
C GLY A 180 -11.93 1.65 4.22
N LYS A 181 -12.76 1.71 5.27
CA LYS A 181 -13.19 2.97 5.89
C LYS A 181 -12.01 3.71 6.53
N GLU A 182 -11.13 2.98 7.20
CA GLU A 182 -9.90 3.49 7.82
C GLU A 182 -8.67 3.35 6.90
N GLY A 183 -8.86 2.94 5.64
CA GLY A 183 -7.78 2.84 4.66
C GLY A 183 -7.28 4.22 4.23
N ARG A 184 -6.09 4.27 3.62
CA ARG A 184 -5.45 5.53 3.22
C ARG A 184 -6.32 6.39 2.30
N LEU A 185 -7.04 5.78 1.35
CA LEU A 185 -7.82 6.53 0.37
C LEU A 185 -8.94 7.34 1.04
N ARG A 186 -9.75 6.68 1.88
CA ARG A 186 -10.90 7.32 2.52
C ARG A 186 -10.53 8.03 3.82
N GLY A 187 -9.70 7.39 4.65
CA GLY A 187 -9.37 7.86 6.00
C GLY A 187 -8.24 8.88 6.06
N ASN A 188 -7.40 9.01 5.03
CA ASN A 188 -6.28 9.96 5.05
C ASN A 188 -6.36 11.00 3.93
N LEU A 189 -6.79 10.60 2.72
CA LEU A 189 -6.88 11.52 1.58
C LEU A 189 -8.23 12.24 1.53
N MET A 190 -9.36 11.54 1.70
CA MET A 190 -10.69 12.17 1.65
C MET A 190 -11.10 12.86 2.96
N GLY A 191 -10.64 12.36 4.10
CA GLY A 191 -11.00 12.91 5.42
C GLY A 191 -9.81 12.90 6.35
N LYS A 192 -9.05 14.00 6.38
CA LYS A 192 -7.89 14.13 7.27
C LYS A 192 -8.28 14.84 8.56
N ARG A 193 -7.60 14.49 9.65
CA ARG A 193 -7.62 15.34 10.86
C ARG A 193 -6.97 16.68 10.53
N VAL A 194 -7.61 17.75 10.96
CA VAL A 194 -7.17 19.12 10.73
C VAL A 194 -6.79 19.78 12.04
N ASP A 195 -5.70 20.52 12.02
CA ASP A 195 -5.30 21.39 13.12
C ASP A 195 -6.15 22.66 13.13
N PHE A 196 -6.07 23.46 14.21
CA PHE A 196 -6.83 24.71 14.38
C PHE A 196 -8.36 24.56 14.35
N SER A 197 -8.87 23.44 14.84
CA SER A 197 -10.31 23.21 15.01
C SER A 197 -10.65 22.91 16.46
N ALA A 198 -11.89 23.24 16.87
CA ALA A 198 -12.43 22.91 18.18
C ALA A 198 -13.89 22.45 18.04
N ARG A 199 -14.35 21.62 18.99
CA ARG A 199 -15.74 21.12 19.04
C ARG A 199 -16.25 21.24 20.47
N THR A 200 -17.45 21.80 20.63
CA THR A 200 -18.17 21.90 21.91
C THR A 200 -19.67 21.74 21.68
N VAL A 201 -20.43 21.56 22.76
CA VAL A 201 -21.90 21.54 22.75
C VAL A 201 -22.44 22.94 22.44
N ILE A 202 -23.53 23.00 21.66
CA ILE A 202 -24.21 24.25 21.30
C ILE A 202 -25.29 24.62 22.32
N THR A 203 -25.55 25.92 22.47
CA THR A 203 -26.65 26.48 23.27
C THR A 203 -27.15 27.74 22.57
N GLY A 204 -28.47 27.96 22.55
CA GLY A 204 -29.06 29.13 21.89
C GLY A 204 -28.93 30.39 22.76
N ASP A 205 -28.62 31.53 22.13
CA ASP A 205 -28.59 32.85 22.75
C ASP A 205 -29.35 33.85 21.86
N PRO A 206 -30.45 34.47 22.33
CA PRO A 206 -31.24 35.40 21.55
C PRO A 206 -30.57 36.77 21.33
N ASN A 207 -29.46 37.06 22.03
CA ASN A 207 -28.77 38.36 21.92
C ASN A 207 -27.68 38.37 20.84
N LEU A 208 -27.42 37.25 20.17
CA LEU A 208 -26.44 37.15 19.08
C LEU A 208 -27.10 37.41 17.73
N SER A 209 -26.37 38.09 16.85
CA SER A 209 -26.76 38.30 15.46
C SER A 209 -26.70 36.99 14.66
N LEU A 210 -27.38 36.94 13.51
CA LEU A 210 -27.48 35.73 12.68
C LEU A 210 -26.10 35.22 12.20
N ASP A 211 -25.15 36.12 12.00
CA ASP A 211 -23.79 35.86 11.54
C ASP A 211 -22.76 35.69 12.69
N GLU A 212 -23.20 35.82 13.94
CA GLU A 212 -22.33 35.71 15.11
C GLU A 212 -22.36 34.31 15.73
N VAL A 213 -21.23 33.92 16.34
CA VAL A 213 -21.12 32.68 17.11
C VAL A 213 -20.39 32.94 18.42
N GLY A 214 -21.01 32.54 19.52
CA GLY A 214 -20.40 32.62 20.85
C GLY A 214 -19.25 31.62 20.99
N VAL A 215 -18.02 32.11 21.12
CA VAL A 215 -16.83 31.27 21.34
C VAL A 215 -16.39 31.35 22.81
N PRO A 216 -16.34 30.22 23.55
CA PRO A 216 -15.83 30.21 24.92
C PRO A 216 -14.40 30.71 25.01
N ARG A 217 -14.08 31.49 26.07
CA ARG A 217 -12.73 32.03 26.31
C ARG A 217 -11.65 30.94 26.36
N SER A 218 -11.97 29.73 26.82
CA SER A 218 -11.05 28.58 26.83
C SER A 218 -10.62 28.15 25.41
N ILE A 219 -11.57 28.15 24.46
CA ILE A 219 -11.32 27.82 23.05
C ILE A 219 -10.61 29.00 22.36
N ALA A 220 -11.06 30.23 22.60
CA ALA A 220 -10.46 31.44 22.03
C ALA A 220 -9.00 31.64 22.46
N ARG A 221 -8.65 31.26 23.71
CA ARG A 221 -7.25 31.22 24.17
C ARG A 221 -6.46 30.08 23.56
N THR A 222 -7.11 29.05 23.00
CA THR A 222 -6.44 27.88 22.45
C THR A 222 -6.13 28.03 20.98
N LEU A 223 -7.13 28.42 20.19
CA LEU A 223 -7.02 28.66 18.76
C LEU A 223 -6.23 29.95 18.49
N THR A 224 -5.39 29.92 17.46
CA THR A 224 -4.53 31.06 17.09
C THR A 224 -4.65 31.33 15.61
N TYR A 225 -4.56 32.60 15.23
CA TYR A 225 -4.50 33.05 13.85
C TYR A 225 -3.12 33.67 13.57
N PRO A 226 -2.38 33.25 12.54
CA PRO A 226 -1.12 33.86 12.17
C PRO A 226 -1.36 35.20 11.46
N GLU A 227 -1.06 36.30 12.13
CA GLU A 227 -1.14 37.65 11.56
C GLU A 227 0.29 38.18 11.29
N THR A 228 0.54 38.65 10.07
CA THR A 228 1.83 39.25 9.71
C THR A 228 1.94 40.67 10.28
N VAL A 229 3.11 41.00 10.82
CA VAL A 229 3.36 42.33 11.39
C VAL A 229 3.45 43.35 10.26
N THR A 230 2.66 44.41 10.37
CA THR A 230 2.63 45.57 9.48
C THR A 230 2.76 46.84 10.31
N PRO A 231 3.16 47.98 9.72
CA PRO A 231 3.21 49.25 10.44
C PRO A 231 1.87 49.67 11.08
N TYR A 232 0.74 49.19 10.55
CA TYR A 232 -0.60 49.51 11.03
C TYR A 232 -1.02 48.70 12.27
N ASN A 233 -0.63 47.43 12.35
CA ASN A 233 -1.05 46.54 13.45
C ASN A 233 0.01 46.36 14.54
N ILE A 234 1.23 46.91 14.36
CA ILE A 234 2.35 46.72 15.28
C ILE A 234 2.02 47.09 16.73
N GLY A 235 1.32 48.22 16.97
CA GLY A 235 0.94 48.64 18.32
C GLY A 235 -0.02 47.64 18.98
N LYS A 236 -1.02 47.17 18.23
CA LYS A 236 -2.01 46.18 18.70
C LYS A 236 -1.34 44.83 18.98
N LEU A 237 -0.54 44.33 18.04
CA LEU A 237 0.15 43.04 18.17
C LEU A 237 1.14 43.05 19.33
N HIS A 238 1.85 44.17 19.54
CA HIS A 238 2.75 44.32 20.67
C HIS A 238 2.00 44.20 22.01
N GLN A 239 0.82 44.81 22.14
CA GLN A 239 -0.02 44.68 23.34
C GLN A 239 -0.51 43.23 23.55
N LEU A 240 -0.90 42.52 22.48
CA LEU A 240 -1.31 41.11 22.59
C LEU A 240 -0.16 40.20 23.07
N VAL A 241 1.08 40.50 22.64
CA VAL A 241 2.27 39.80 23.11
C VAL A 241 2.56 40.11 24.59
N GLN A 242 2.38 41.36 25.04
CA GLN A 242 2.54 41.75 26.44
C GLN A 242 1.54 41.05 27.37
N ASN A 243 0.27 40.97 26.97
CA ASN A 243 -0.78 40.24 27.69
C ASN A 243 -0.45 38.73 27.81
N GLY A 244 0.21 38.19 26.78
CA GLY A 244 0.71 36.82 26.76
C GLY A 244 -0.38 35.77 26.52
N PRO A 245 -0.10 34.48 26.80
CA PRO A 245 -0.93 33.36 26.35
C PRO A 245 -2.12 33.00 27.27
N ASN A 246 -2.15 33.51 28.51
CA ASN A 246 -3.14 33.12 29.52
C ASN A 246 -4.33 34.09 29.60
N GLU A 247 -4.15 35.32 29.14
CA GLU A 247 -5.16 36.37 29.17
C GLU A 247 -5.73 36.59 27.75
N HIS A 248 -7.00 36.97 27.66
CA HIS A 248 -7.66 37.29 26.39
C HIS A 248 -8.10 38.75 26.43
N PRO A 249 -7.77 39.58 25.42
CA PRO A 249 -7.02 39.27 24.19
C PRO A 249 -5.50 39.08 24.39
N GLY A 250 -4.89 38.07 23.74
CA GLY A 250 -3.47 37.75 23.90
C GLY A 250 -2.90 36.92 22.75
N ALA A 251 -1.60 36.61 22.82
CA ALA A 251 -0.86 35.85 21.81
C ALA A 251 -0.09 34.66 22.41
N LYS A 252 0.20 33.64 21.60
CA LYS A 252 0.97 32.46 22.03
C LYS A 252 2.38 32.39 21.49
N TYR A 253 2.55 32.75 20.22
CA TYR A 253 3.78 32.53 19.49
C TYR A 253 4.17 33.80 18.74
N VAL A 254 5.46 34.10 18.73
CA VAL A 254 6.05 35.09 17.82
C VAL A 254 6.98 34.32 16.89
N ILE A 255 6.77 34.47 15.58
CA ILE A 255 7.61 33.88 14.54
C ILE A 255 8.45 35.00 13.96
N ARG A 256 9.78 34.87 14.05
CA ARG A 256 10.73 35.83 13.48
C ARG A 256 10.94 35.56 11.98
N SER A 257 11.58 36.49 11.29
CA SER A 257 11.89 36.38 9.85
C SER A 257 12.79 35.18 9.50
N ASP A 258 13.55 34.67 10.46
CA ASP A 258 14.38 33.46 10.34
C ASP A 258 13.58 32.15 10.50
N GLY A 259 12.27 32.24 10.75
CA GLY A 259 11.40 31.10 11.00
C GLY A 259 11.50 30.55 12.43
N THR A 260 12.29 31.18 13.31
CA THR A 260 12.35 30.76 14.72
C THR A 260 11.04 31.09 15.42
N ARG A 261 10.50 30.08 16.11
CA ARG A 261 9.24 30.19 16.85
C ARG A 261 9.51 30.38 18.33
N ILE A 262 9.10 31.52 18.86
CA ILE A 262 9.20 31.87 20.28
C ILE A 262 7.87 31.53 20.95
N ASP A 263 7.88 30.62 21.93
CA ASP A 263 6.70 30.35 22.77
C ASP A 263 6.67 31.32 23.96
N LEU A 264 5.62 32.14 24.02
CA LEU A 264 5.43 33.15 25.06
C LEU A 264 5.12 32.56 26.44
N ARG A 265 4.86 31.24 26.56
CA ARG A 265 4.67 30.56 27.85
C ARG A 265 5.97 30.33 28.61
N HIS A 266 7.06 30.06 27.88
CA HIS A 266 8.32 29.62 28.46
C HIS A 266 9.45 30.63 28.29
N HIS A 267 9.29 31.61 27.40
CA HIS A 267 10.28 32.65 27.22
C HIS A 267 10.22 33.66 28.37
N LYS A 268 11.37 33.95 29.00
CA LYS A 268 11.47 35.02 30.01
C LYS A 268 10.95 36.32 29.38
N ARG A 269 10.00 36.97 30.06
CA ARG A 269 9.59 38.33 29.74
C ARG A 269 10.86 39.17 29.73
N ALA A 270 11.20 39.76 28.59
CA ALA A 270 12.16 40.86 28.58
C ALA A 270 11.49 41.95 29.41
N GLY A 271 12.02 42.19 30.62
CA GLY A 271 11.66 43.33 31.43
C GLY A 271 12.07 44.63 30.77
#